data_AF-S7TEN8-F1
#
_entry.id   AF-S7TEN8-F1
#
_cell.length_a   1.000
_cell.length_b   1.000
_cell.length_c   1.000
_cell.angle_alpha   90.00
_cell.angle_beta   90.00
_cell.angle_gamma   90.00
#
_symmetry.space_group_name_H-M   'P 1'
#
loop_
_entity.id
_entity.type
_entity.pdbx_description
1 polymer ?
#
loop_
_entity_poly.entity_id
_entity_poly.type
_entity_poly.pdbx_seq_one_letter_code
_entity_poly.pdbx_strand_id
1 'polypeptide(L)'
;MMKPTDLLYLGLGAATMAKERLEGVFKELEKQGQISREEMEKFLDEVKAKGASERESMEKMIRDKVHEAVAEMGLATKKDIAELKALLKKKS
;
A
#
# COMPACT_ATOMS: atom_id res chain seq x y z
N MET A 1 -13.27 11.06 -12.66
CA MET A 1 -13.23 10.00 -11.64
C MET A 1 -11.77 9.83 -11.25
N MET A 2 -11.41 10.00 -9.97
CA MET A 2 -10.03 9.76 -9.52
C MET A 2 -9.68 8.30 -9.72
N LYS A 3 -8.48 8.02 -10.24
CA LYS A 3 -8.02 6.65 -10.43
C LYS A 3 -7.54 6.12 -9.07
N PRO A 4 -7.69 4.83 -8.77
CA PRO A 4 -7.13 4.23 -7.55
C PRO A 4 -5.61 4.46 -7.40
N THR A 5 -4.90 4.65 -8.52
CA THR A 5 -3.48 5.01 -8.54
C THR A 5 -3.19 6.37 -7.90
N ASP A 6 -4.12 7.32 -7.97
CA ASP A 6 -3.93 8.68 -7.47
C ASP A 6 -3.89 8.70 -5.93
N LEU A 7 -4.69 7.84 -5.28
CA LEU A 7 -4.65 7.62 -3.84
C LEU A 7 -3.32 7.01 -3.38
N LEU A 8 -2.77 6.08 -4.15
CA LEU A 8 -1.47 5.47 -3.84
C LEU A 8 -0.35 6.52 -3.91
N TYR A 9 -0.36 7.38 -4.93
CA TYR A 9 0.62 8.47 -5.04
C TYR A 9 0.50 9.49 -3.91
N LEU A 10 -0.73 9.85 -3.51
CA LEU A 10 -0.97 10.73 -2.37
C LEU A 10 -0.43 10.13 -1.07
N GLY A 11 -0.68 8.84 -0.82
CA GLY A 11 -0.15 8.13 0.34
C GLY A 11 1.37 8.09 0.36
N LEU A 12 2.01 7.80 -0.78
CA LEU A 12 3.48 7.82 -0.89
C LEU A 12 4.06 9.23 -0.64
N GLY A 13 3.42 10.27 -1.18
CA GLY A 13 3.83 11.65 -0.97
C GLY A 13 3.76 12.04 0.51
N ALA A 14 2.64 11.75 1.17
CA ALA A 14 2.48 12.02 2.60
C ALA A 14 3.51 11.28 3.46
N ALA A 15 3.77 9.99 3.16
CA ALA A 15 4.79 9.20 3.86
C ALA A 15 6.20 9.77 3.69
N THR A 16 6.53 10.24 2.48
CA THR A 16 7.83 10.87 2.18
C THR A 16 8.00 12.16 2.97
N MET A 17 6.99 13.03 3.01
CA MET A 17 7.03 14.25 3.81
C MET A 17 7.18 13.97 5.31
N ALA A 18 6.51 12.93 5.81
CA ALA A 18 6.66 12.50 7.21
C ALA A 18 8.10 12.05 7.51
N LYS A 19 8.73 11.30 6.60
CA LYS A 19 10.13 10.87 6.72
C LYS A 19 11.07 12.08 6.81
N GLU A 20 10.92 13.05 5.91
CA GLU A 20 11.75 14.26 5.90
C GLU A 20 11.61 15.08 7.20
N ARG A 21 10.38 15.21 7.72
CA ARG A 21 10.11 15.88 8.99
C ARG A 21 10.78 15.17 10.17
N LEU A 22 10.68 13.84 10.23
CA LEU A 22 11.31 13.03 11.28
C LEU A 22 12.83 13.17 11.26
N GLU A 23 13.46 13.07 10.09
CA GLU A 23 14.91 13.25 9.93
C GLU A 23 15.35 14.65 10.39
N GLY A 24 14.55 15.69 10.11
CA GLY A 24 14.80 17.05 10.59
C GLY A 24 14.80 17.16 12.12
N VAL A 25 13.77 16.63 12.78
CA VAL A 25 13.65 16.63 14.24
C VAL A 25 14.81 15.85 14.87
N PHE A 26 15.11 14.69 14.33
CA PHE A 26 16.22 13.84 14.77
C PHE A 26 17.57 14.55 14.69
N LYS A 27 17.82 15.28 13.60
CA LYS A 27 19.03 16.09 13.45
C LYS A 27 19.11 17.25 14.44
N GLU A 28 17.99 17.86 14.82
CA GLU A 28 17.96 18.90 15.86
C GLU A 28 18.26 18.34 17.24
N LEU A 29 17.65 17.21 17.59
CA LEU A 29 17.87 16.53 18.86
C LEU A 29 19.32 16.01 18.98
N GLU A 30 19.90 15.49 17.90
CA GLU A 30 21.31 15.06 17.84
C GLU A 30 22.25 16.24 18.12
N LYS A 31 22.00 17.40 17.47
CA LYS A 31 22.79 18.63 17.68
C LYS A 31 22.71 19.14 19.12
N GLN A 32 21.56 18.95 19.77
CA GLN A 32 21.35 19.31 21.17
C GLN A 32 21.92 18.27 22.15
N GLY A 33 22.43 17.14 21.66
CA GLY A 33 22.91 16.03 22.47
C GLY A 33 21.79 15.31 23.23
N GLN A 34 20.53 15.48 22.81
CA GLN A 34 19.36 14.92 23.48
C GLN A 34 19.01 13.51 23.01
N ILE A 35 19.55 13.08 21.87
CA ILE A 35 19.37 11.74 21.33
C ILE A 35 20.67 11.26 20.69
N SER A 36 20.95 9.97 20.81
CA SER A 36 22.07 9.31 20.13
C SER A 36 21.68 8.83 18.73
N ARG A 37 22.68 8.57 17.88
CA ARG A 37 22.45 7.92 16.57
C ARG A 37 21.82 6.55 16.68
N GLU A 38 22.21 5.77 17.68
CA GLU A 38 21.68 4.43 17.91
C GLU A 38 20.18 4.46 18.25
N GLU A 39 19.73 5.44 19.05
CA GLU A 39 18.30 5.61 19.35
C GLU A 39 17.49 6.01 18.10
N MET A 40 18.05 6.89 17.26
CA MET A 40 17.43 7.27 16.00
C MET A 40 17.30 6.09 15.02
N GLU A 41 18.37 5.30 14.86
CA GLU A 41 18.36 4.11 14.00
C GLU A 41 17.37 3.06 14.51
N LYS A 42 17.35 2.82 15.82
CA LYS A 42 16.42 1.89 16.45
C LYS A 42 14.96 2.30 16.21
N PHE A 43 14.64 3.58 16.35
CA PHE A 43 13.29 4.08 16.06
C PHE A 43 12.90 3.87 14.60
N LEU A 44 13.80 4.17 13.66
CA LEU A 44 13.55 3.95 12.24
C LEU A 44 13.31 2.47 11.92
N ASP A 45 14.06 1.57 12.54
CA ASP A 45 13.90 0.14 12.34
C ASP A 45 12.60 -0.40 12.96
N GLU A 46 12.17 0.12 14.12
CA GLU A 46 10.86 -0.18 14.69
C GLU A 46 9.72 0.26 13.77
N VAL A 47 9.82 1.47 13.19
CA VAL A 47 8.83 1.97 12.22
C VAL A 47 8.78 1.09 10.97
N LYS A 48 9.94 0.70 10.43
CA LYS A 48 10.00 -0.21 9.27
C LYS A 48 9.41 -1.58 9.59
N ALA A 49 9.75 -2.16 10.75
CA ALA A 49 9.26 -3.47 11.16
C ALA A 49 7.74 -3.48 11.32
N LYS A 50 7.18 -2.42 11.93
CA LYS A 50 5.73 -2.24 12.03
C LYS A 50 5.08 -2.12 10.66
N GLY A 51 5.64 -1.28 9.78
CA GLY A 51 5.16 -1.14 8.40
C GLY A 51 5.21 -2.44 7.60
N ALA A 52 6.25 -3.25 7.78
CA ALA A 52 6.35 -4.56 7.13
C ALA A 52 5.27 -5.54 7.61
N SER A 53 4.93 -5.54 8.91
CA SER A 53 3.87 -6.39 9.45
C SER A 53 2.48 -6.03 8.95
N GLU A 54 2.21 -4.74 8.69
CA GLU A 54 0.91 -4.28 8.17
C GLU A 54 0.79 -4.44 6.66
N ARG A 55 1.92 -4.60 5.95
CA ARG A 55 1.97 -4.67 4.49
C ARG A 55 1.09 -5.78 3.91
N GLU A 56 1.20 -7.00 4.42
CA GLU A 56 0.48 -8.15 3.85
C GLU A 56 -1.04 -8.02 4.01
N SER A 57 -1.47 -7.51 5.16
CA SER A 57 -2.88 -7.18 5.44
C SER A 57 -3.37 -6.07 4.50
N MET A 58 -2.57 -5.02 4.33
CA MET A 58 -2.89 -3.91 3.43
C MET A 58 -2.99 -4.37 1.97
N GLU A 59 -2.06 -5.19 1.49
CA GLU A 59 -2.09 -5.74 0.13
C GLU A 59 -3.35 -6.61 -0.09
N LYS A 60 -3.74 -7.41 0.91
CA LYS A 60 -4.97 -8.20 0.85
C LYS A 60 -6.21 -7.29 0.78
N MET A 61 -6.28 -6.27 1.66
CA MET A 61 -7.39 -5.31 1.68
C MET A 61 -7.54 -4.58 0.34
N ILE A 62 -6.43 -4.13 -0.25
CA ILE A 62 -6.44 -3.47 -1.56
C ILE A 62 -6.95 -4.43 -2.64
N ARG A 63 -6.46 -5.68 -2.68
CA ARG A 63 -6.93 -6.69 -3.63
C ARG A 63 -8.43 -6.93 -3.50
N ASP A 64 -8.91 -7.11 -2.27
CA ASP A 64 -10.32 -7.37 -1.99
C ASP A 64 -11.20 -6.19 -2.45
N LYS A 65 -10.80 -4.95 -2.11
CA LYS A 65 -11.54 -3.74 -2.50
C LYS A 65 -11.55 -3.48 -4.00
N VAL A 66 -10.45 -3.79 -4.70
CA VAL A 66 -10.41 -3.72 -6.17
C VAL A 66 -11.32 -4.78 -6.78
N HIS A 67 -11.32 -6.01 -6.25
CA HIS A 67 -12.18 -7.08 -6.74
C HIS A 67 -13.66 -6.75 -6.55
N GLU A 68 -14.03 -6.23 -5.37
CA GLU A 68 -15.38 -5.77 -5.05
C GLU A 68 -15.83 -4.65 -6.01
N ALA A 69 -15.02 -3.61 -6.21
CA ALA A 69 -15.35 -2.53 -7.13
C ALA A 69 -15.54 -3.03 -8.58
N VAL A 70 -14.72 -3.97 -9.05
CA VAL A 70 -14.87 -4.57 -10.38
C VAL A 70 -16.15 -5.39 -10.50
N ALA A 71 -16.52 -6.12 -9.45
CA ALA A 71 -17.76 -6.92 -9.40
C ALA A 71 -19.01 -6.02 -9.39
N GLU A 72 -19.00 -4.93 -8.61
CA GLU A 72 -20.10 -3.95 -8.55
C GLU A 72 -20.35 -3.25 -9.88
N MET A 73 -19.31 -3.10 -10.70
CA MET A 73 -19.41 -2.52 -12.05
C MET A 73 -20.01 -3.50 -13.09
N GLY A 74 -20.30 -4.75 -12.72
CA GLY A 74 -20.84 -5.77 -13.62
C GLY A 74 -19.86 -6.23 -14.71
N LEU A 75 -18.55 -6.08 -14.49
CA LEU A 75 -17.53 -6.47 -15.45
C LEU A 75 -17.31 -7.99 -15.42
N ALA A 76 -17.43 -8.64 -16.58
CA ALA A 76 -17.10 -10.06 -16.72
C ALA A 76 -15.59 -10.30 -16.54
N THR A 77 -15.23 -11.21 -15.65
CA THR A 77 -13.85 -11.60 -15.42
C THR A 77 -13.33 -12.51 -16.53
N LYS A 78 -12.00 -12.69 -16.59
CA LYS A 78 -11.39 -13.67 -17.52
C LYS A 78 -11.91 -15.10 -17.30
N LYS A 79 -12.27 -15.43 -16.06
CA LYS A 79 -12.85 -16.74 -15.71
C LYS A 79 -14.24 -16.88 -16.31
N ASP A 80 -15.09 -15.86 -16.15
CA ASP A 80 -16.45 -15.86 -16.70
C ASP A 80 -16.43 -16.01 -18.23
N ILE A 81 -15.48 -15.35 -18.90
CA ILE A 81 -15.29 -15.46 -20.35
C ILE A 81 -14.82 -16.88 -20.74
N ALA A 82 -13.95 -17.51 -19.95
CA ALA A 82 -13.46 -18.86 -20.21
C ALA A 82 -14.58 -19.91 -20.05
N GLU A 83 -15.40 -19.79 -19.01
CA GLU A 83 -16.58 -20.65 -18.80
C GLU A 83 -17.59 -20.49 -19.95
N LEU A 84 -17.87 -19.25 -20.36
CA LEU A 84 -18.71 -18.98 -21.53
C LEU A 84 -18.17 -19.65 -22.81
N LYS A 85 -16.86 -19.54 -23.08
CA LYS A 85 -16.23 -20.19 -24.24
C LYS A 85 -16.31 -21.72 -24.18
N ALA A 86 -16.15 -22.31 -23.00
CA ALA A 86 -16.26 -23.76 -22.81
C ALA A 86 -17.70 -24.25 -23.06
N LEU A 87 -18.71 -23.52 -22.56
CA LEU A 87 -20.11 -23.81 -22.80
C LEU A 87 -20.47 -23.71 -24.29
N LEU A 88 -19.97 -22.68 -24.99
CA LEU A 88 -20.18 -22.52 -26.44
C LEU A 88 -19.55 -23.67 -27.24
N LYS A 89 -18.33 -24.10 -26.89
CA LYS A 89 -17.68 -25.25 -27.54
C LYS A 89 -18.40 -26.58 -27.32
N LYS A 90 -19.03 -26.76 -26.16
CA LYS A 90 -19.76 -28.00 -25.83
C LYS A 90 -21.12 -28.11 -26.54
N LYS A 91 -21.61 -27.01 -27.10
CA LYS A 91 -22.90 -26.90 -27.79
C LYS A 91 -22.80 -26.98 -29.32
N SER A 92 -21.58 -27.08 -29.84
CA SER A 92 -21.25 -27.29 -31.26
C SER A 92 -20.78 -28.72 -31.50
#